data_AF-A0AAJ2EWV8-F1
#
_entry.id   AF-A0AAJ2EWV8-F1
#
_cell.length_a   1.000
_cell.length_b   1.000
_cell.length_c   1.000
_cell.angle_alpha   90.00
_cell.angle_beta   90.00
_cell.angle_gamma   90.00
#
_symmetry.space_group_name_H-M   'P 1'
#
loop_
_entity.id
_entity.type
_entity.pdbx_description
1 polymer ?
#
loop_
_entity_poly.entity_id
_entity_poly.type
_entity_poly.pdbx_seq_one_letter_code
_entity_poly.pdbx_strand_id
1 'polypeptide(L)'
;MLLESLTLDYVKTGGEMVGSSVLRRLLAKRAEVARGILVDRLAKGKANLKDLSEDDAAAIIYRYMRAAEEGAARMNLKLLADVIAGQDAKPGFYANDFLLWADVLSGLRHEEVVVLGLMHREANKQDYQVAQSGDFWLKCLGLLESERNVTPGESDNIAAALLRTGLVSILSGLYDMGHAYMPSPNLKKLAEMADLEAYYMEQPHVA
;
A
#
# COMPACT_ATOMS: atom_id res chain seq x y z
N MET A 1 39.65 -36.76 -34.94
CA MET A 1 38.62 -36.88 -33.88
C MET A 1 39.04 -36.04 -32.68
N LEU A 2 39.06 -34.71 -32.83
CA LEU A 2 39.58 -33.78 -31.82
C LEU A 2 38.95 -32.37 -31.95
N LEU A 3 37.68 -32.29 -32.39
CA LEU A 3 37.04 -31.00 -32.68
C LEU A 3 35.55 -30.90 -32.26
N GLU A 4 35.07 -31.75 -31.34
CA GLU A 4 33.65 -31.70 -30.91
C GLU A 4 33.41 -31.45 -29.41
N SER A 5 34.44 -31.24 -28.59
CA SER A 5 34.27 -31.11 -27.13
C SER A 5 34.38 -29.69 -26.57
N LEU A 6 34.44 -28.63 -27.39
CA LEU A 6 34.67 -27.25 -26.91
C LEU A 6 33.50 -26.27 -27.12
N THR A 7 32.35 -26.74 -27.62
CA THR A 7 31.21 -25.85 -27.93
C THR A 7 30.01 -25.99 -26.99
N LEU A 8 30.07 -26.86 -25.98
CA LEU A 8 28.93 -27.07 -25.06
C LEU A 8 29.01 -26.29 -23.74
N ASP A 9 30.16 -25.72 -23.36
CA ASP A 9 30.33 -25.01 -22.09
C ASP A 9 30.23 -23.47 -22.19
N TYR A 10 30.21 -22.92 -23.42
CA TYR A 10 30.19 -21.46 -23.61
C TYR A 10 28.77 -20.84 -23.55
N VAL A 11 27.72 -21.66 -23.67
CA VAL A 11 26.32 -21.18 -23.74
C VAL A 11 25.64 -21.18 -22.36
N LYS A 12 26.08 -22.01 -21.41
CA LYS A 12 25.51 -22.04 -20.05
C LYS A 12 25.95 -20.84 -19.19
N THR A 13 27.15 -20.32 -19.40
CA THR A 13 27.72 -19.22 -18.58
C THR A 13 27.25 -17.83 -19.01
N GLY A 14 26.99 -17.60 -20.30
CA GLY A 14 26.55 -16.27 -20.80
C GLY A 14 25.14 -15.86 -20.37
N GLY A 15 24.18 -16.78 -20.42
CA GLY A 15 22.79 -16.52 -20.02
C GLY A 15 22.61 -16.32 -18.50
N GLU A 16 23.30 -17.14 -17.69
CA GLU A 16 23.29 -17.05 -16.23
C GLU A 16 23.98 -15.76 -15.73
N MET A 17 25.07 -15.35 -16.39
CA MET A 17 25.83 -14.14 -16.03
C MET A 17 25.10 -12.85 -16.46
N VAL A 18 24.38 -12.86 -17.59
CA VAL A 18 23.55 -11.72 -18.03
C VAL A 18 22.28 -11.61 -17.18
N GLY A 19 21.59 -12.73 -16.90
CA GLY A 19 20.40 -12.72 -16.05
C GLY A 19 20.68 -12.25 -14.63
N SER A 20 21.76 -12.75 -14.01
CA SER A 20 22.15 -12.36 -12.65
C SER A 20 22.63 -10.90 -12.55
N SER A 21 23.34 -10.38 -13.57
CA SER A 21 23.78 -8.98 -13.58
C SER A 21 22.64 -7.99 -13.79
N VAL A 22 21.68 -8.31 -14.66
CA VAL A 22 20.47 -7.49 -14.87
C VAL A 22 19.61 -7.47 -13.63
N LEU A 23 19.35 -8.63 -13.02
CA LEU A 23 18.57 -8.74 -11.78
C LEU A 23 19.24 -7.98 -10.63
N ARG A 24 20.54 -8.16 -10.40
CA ARG A 24 21.30 -7.41 -9.38
C ARG A 24 21.19 -5.90 -9.58
N ARG A 25 21.35 -5.42 -10.81
CA ARG A 25 21.22 -3.99 -11.14
C ARG A 25 19.81 -3.47 -10.88
N LEU A 26 18.78 -4.26 -11.22
CA LEU A 26 17.39 -3.90 -10.95
C LEU A 26 17.09 -3.82 -9.45
N LEU A 27 17.49 -4.83 -8.68
CA LEU A 27 17.30 -4.86 -7.23
C LEU A 27 18.06 -3.72 -6.54
N ALA A 28 19.32 -3.46 -6.95
CA ALA A 28 20.09 -2.33 -6.44
C ALA A 28 19.41 -0.98 -6.72
N LYS A 29 18.85 -0.80 -7.93
CA LYS A 29 18.09 0.41 -8.29
C LYS A 29 16.82 0.55 -7.45
N ARG A 30 16.07 -0.54 -7.25
CA ARG A 30 14.85 -0.56 -6.40
C ARG A 30 15.20 -0.22 -4.95
N ALA A 31 16.25 -0.82 -4.40
CA ALA A 31 16.75 -0.54 -3.06
C ALA A 31 17.18 0.94 -2.90
N GLU A 32 17.87 1.51 -3.90
CA GLU A 32 18.26 2.93 -3.87
C GLU A 32 17.05 3.86 -3.81
N VAL A 33 16.06 3.64 -4.69
CA VAL A 33 14.84 4.44 -4.73
C VAL A 33 14.05 4.30 -3.43
N ALA A 34 13.90 3.08 -2.92
CA ALA A 34 13.19 2.81 -1.68
C ALA A 34 13.88 3.48 -0.48
N ARG A 35 15.21 3.44 -0.41
CA ARG A 35 15.98 4.13 0.63
C ARG A 35 15.77 5.64 0.56
N GLY A 36 15.82 6.22 -0.63
CA GLY A 36 15.56 7.64 -0.83
C GLY A 36 14.18 8.07 -0.35
N ILE A 37 13.14 7.28 -0.65
CA ILE A 37 11.77 7.51 -0.17
C ILE A 37 11.70 7.43 1.36
N LEU A 38 12.28 6.38 1.94
CA LEU A 38 12.24 6.18 3.39
C LEU A 38 12.92 7.33 4.14
N VAL A 39 14.11 7.73 3.70
CA VAL A 39 14.85 8.84 4.31
C VAL A 39 14.08 10.16 4.19
N ASP A 40 13.51 10.47 3.03
CA ASP A 40 12.71 11.69 2.83
C ASP A 40 11.49 11.72 3.75
N ARG A 41 10.80 10.59 3.93
CA ARG A 41 9.62 10.51 4.82
C ARG A 41 9.99 10.53 6.29
N LEU A 42 11.03 9.82 6.71
CA LEU A 42 11.51 9.86 8.09
C LEU A 42 11.97 11.28 8.48
N ALA A 43 12.57 12.03 7.56
CA ALA A 43 12.97 13.42 7.82
C ALA A 43 11.78 14.38 8.04
N LYS A 44 10.59 14.05 7.51
CA LYS A 44 9.35 14.82 7.64
C LYS A 44 8.42 14.29 8.74
N GLY A 45 8.68 13.07 9.19
CA GLY A 45 7.86 12.34 10.15
C GLY A 45 8.05 12.79 11.60
N LYS A 46 7.21 12.22 12.47
CA LYS A 46 7.31 12.37 13.93
C LYS A 46 8.04 11.19 14.58
N ALA A 47 8.33 10.13 13.83
CA ALA A 47 8.91 8.90 14.36
C ALA A 47 10.28 9.14 14.98
N ASN A 48 10.41 8.75 16.25
CA ASN A 48 11.70 8.61 16.91
C ASN A 48 12.09 7.13 16.89
N LEU A 49 12.65 6.67 15.76
CA LEU A 49 13.14 5.29 15.62
C LEU A 49 14.20 4.91 16.66
N LYS A 50 14.77 5.89 17.38
CA LYS A 50 15.75 5.70 18.45
C LYS A 50 15.17 4.99 19.68
N ASP A 51 13.86 5.00 19.85
CA ASP A 51 13.18 4.38 20.99
C ASP A 51 12.78 2.92 20.71
N LEU A 52 13.09 2.41 19.51
CA LEU A 52 12.86 1.01 19.12
C LEU A 52 14.03 0.12 19.52
N SER A 53 13.72 -1.16 19.76
CA SER A 53 14.77 -2.18 19.83
C SER A 53 15.44 -2.34 18.46
N GLU A 54 16.71 -2.76 18.47
CA GLU A 54 17.46 -3.02 17.22
C GLU A 54 16.76 -4.10 16.37
N ASP A 55 16.19 -5.12 17.02
CA ASP A 55 15.44 -6.19 16.37
C ASP A 55 14.16 -5.69 15.68
N ASP A 56 13.37 -4.83 16.36
CA ASP A 56 12.16 -4.25 15.78
C ASP A 56 12.50 -3.33 14.60
N ALA A 57 13.53 -2.49 14.75
CA ALA A 57 13.99 -1.62 13.69
C ALA A 57 14.47 -2.42 12.46
N ALA A 58 15.25 -3.49 12.69
CA ALA A 58 15.73 -4.38 11.63
C ALA A 58 14.57 -5.10 10.92
N ALA A 59 13.59 -5.61 11.67
CA ALA A 59 12.42 -6.29 11.10
C ALA A 59 11.61 -5.37 10.19
N ILE A 60 11.42 -4.13 10.59
CA ILE A 60 10.64 -3.12 9.86
C ILE A 60 11.36 -2.69 8.58
N ILE A 61 12.65 -2.37 8.70
CA ILE A 61 13.48 -2.03 7.54
C ILE A 61 13.52 -3.20 6.57
N TYR A 62 13.72 -4.43 7.05
CA TYR A 62 13.76 -5.62 6.21
C TYR A 62 12.45 -5.80 5.41
N ARG A 63 11.30 -5.66 6.07
CA ARG A 63 9.98 -5.80 5.43
C ARG A 63 9.68 -4.70 4.42
N TYR A 64 10.04 -3.46 4.73
CA TYR A 64 9.96 -2.35 3.79
C TYR A 64 10.84 -2.60 2.55
N MET A 65 12.09 -3.01 2.75
CA MET A 65 13.02 -3.30 1.66
C MET A 65 12.55 -4.48 0.82
N ARG A 66 12.01 -5.52 1.44
CA ARG A 66 11.42 -6.67 0.75
C ARG A 66 10.26 -6.25 -0.15
N ALA A 67 9.35 -5.40 0.32
CA ALA A 67 8.26 -4.87 -0.52
C ALA A 67 8.82 -4.12 -1.75
N ALA A 68 9.90 -3.36 -1.58
CA ALA A 68 10.56 -2.68 -2.70
C ALA A 68 11.22 -3.67 -3.68
N GLU A 69 11.87 -4.72 -3.18
CA GLU A 69 12.49 -5.77 -3.99
C GLU A 69 11.45 -6.55 -4.81
N GLU A 70 10.32 -6.90 -4.20
CA GLU A 70 9.17 -7.54 -4.85
C GLU A 70 8.50 -6.62 -5.89
N GLY A 71 8.80 -5.31 -5.86
CA GLY A 71 8.38 -4.35 -6.87
C GLY A 71 7.09 -3.63 -6.54
N ALA A 72 6.80 -3.43 -5.25
CA ALA A 72 5.69 -2.61 -4.80
C ALA A 72 5.69 -1.25 -5.51
N ALA A 73 4.49 -0.75 -5.82
CA ALA A 73 4.33 0.54 -6.47
C ALA A 73 4.99 1.65 -5.62
N ARG A 74 5.53 2.69 -6.28
CA ARG A 74 6.17 3.81 -5.58
C ARG A 74 5.25 4.45 -4.53
N MET A 75 3.96 4.52 -4.82
CA MET A 75 2.94 5.02 -3.88
C MET A 75 2.83 4.14 -2.64
N ASN A 76 2.81 2.81 -2.80
CA ASN A 76 2.75 1.86 -1.69
C ASN A 76 3.99 1.98 -0.80
N LEU A 77 5.18 2.20 -1.40
CA LEU A 77 6.40 2.47 -0.64
C LEU A 77 6.32 3.80 0.13
N LYS A 78 5.74 4.85 -0.47
CA LYS A 78 5.54 6.11 0.27
C LYS A 78 4.58 5.91 1.45
N LEU A 79 3.46 5.21 1.25
CA LEU A 79 2.50 4.88 2.32
C LEU A 79 3.16 4.06 3.44
N LEU A 80 3.95 3.05 3.10
CA LEU A 80 4.70 2.27 4.07
C LEU A 80 5.71 3.12 4.85
N ALA A 81 6.42 4.00 4.16
CA ALA A 81 7.36 4.91 4.80
C ALA A 81 6.64 5.91 5.71
N ASP A 82 5.45 6.40 5.34
CA ASP A 82 4.62 7.25 6.19
C ASP A 82 4.16 6.49 7.44
N VAL A 83 3.77 5.21 7.32
CA VAL A 83 3.44 4.36 8.48
C VAL A 83 4.63 4.24 9.45
N ILE A 84 5.85 4.03 8.93
CA ILE A 84 7.07 4.02 9.77
C ILE A 84 7.30 5.39 10.41
N ALA A 85 7.04 6.47 9.67
CA ALA A 85 7.30 7.84 10.08
C ALA A 85 6.23 8.44 11.02
N GLY A 86 5.03 7.88 11.04
CA GLY A 86 3.85 8.37 11.76
C GLY A 86 3.49 7.60 13.03
N GLN A 87 4.07 6.42 13.26
CA GLN A 87 3.80 5.64 14.48
C GLN A 87 4.53 6.21 15.71
N ASP A 88 3.81 6.32 16.83
CA ASP A 88 4.40 6.55 18.14
C ASP A 88 5.26 5.34 18.54
N ALA A 89 6.52 5.57 18.90
CA ALA A 89 7.46 4.53 19.32
C ALA A 89 7.11 3.99 20.72
N LYS A 90 6.06 3.19 20.83
CA LYS A 90 5.78 2.36 22.02
C LYS A 90 6.27 0.92 21.76
N PRO A 91 7.23 0.39 22.55
CA PRO A 91 7.81 -0.93 22.32
C PRO A 91 6.77 -2.06 22.27
N GLY A 92 6.99 -3.05 21.39
CA GLY A 92 6.20 -4.30 21.31
C GLY A 92 4.88 -4.24 20.51
N PHE A 93 4.21 -3.08 20.46
CA PHE A 93 3.02 -2.89 19.61
C PHE A 93 3.40 -2.49 18.17
N TYR A 94 4.53 -1.81 18.03
CA TYR A 94 5.06 -1.21 16.81
C TYR A 94 5.36 -2.24 15.69
N ALA A 95 6.06 -3.34 15.99
CA ALA A 95 6.46 -4.32 14.98
C ALA A 95 5.27 -5.11 14.42
N ASN A 96 4.35 -5.59 15.26
CA ASN A 96 3.21 -6.38 14.80
C ASN A 96 2.23 -5.56 13.95
N ASP A 97 1.97 -4.32 14.34
CA ASP A 97 1.16 -3.41 13.54
C ASP A 97 1.83 -3.07 12.21
N PHE A 98 3.14 -2.81 12.22
CA PHE A 98 3.87 -2.58 10.97
C PHE A 98 3.80 -3.77 10.03
N LEU A 99 3.94 -5.01 10.54
CA LEU A 99 3.83 -6.22 9.71
C LEU A 99 2.47 -6.33 9.03
N LEU A 100 1.39 -6.04 9.75
CA LEU A 100 0.05 -5.98 9.17
C LEU A 100 -0.01 -4.97 8.02
N TRP A 101 0.50 -3.75 8.24
CA TRP A 101 0.49 -2.71 7.20
C TRP A 101 1.41 -3.02 6.03
N ALA A 102 2.56 -3.67 6.27
CA ALA A 102 3.46 -4.15 5.23
C ALA A 102 2.75 -5.10 4.27
N ASP A 103 2.04 -6.09 4.81
CA ASP A 103 1.33 -7.07 4.00
C ASP A 103 0.12 -6.45 3.28
N VAL A 104 -0.61 -5.53 3.92
CA VAL A 104 -1.76 -4.86 3.31
C VAL A 104 -1.34 -3.88 2.20
N LEU A 105 -0.44 -2.93 2.51
CA LEU A 105 -0.10 -1.82 1.63
C LEU A 105 0.75 -2.26 0.45
N SER A 106 1.61 -3.26 0.60
CA SER A 106 2.45 -3.75 -0.50
C SER A 106 1.61 -4.26 -1.67
N GLY A 107 0.46 -4.88 -1.39
CA GLY A 107 -0.46 -5.45 -2.38
C GLY A 107 -1.62 -4.54 -2.80
N LEU A 108 -1.65 -3.26 -2.39
CA LEU A 108 -2.69 -2.34 -2.85
C LEU A 108 -2.48 -1.96 -4.32
N ARG A 109 -3.56 -2.05 -5.10
CA ARG A 109 -3.63 -1.50 -6.45
C ARG A 109 -3.86 0.01 -6.39
N HIS A 110 -3.63 0.67 -7.52
CA HIS A 110 -3.82 2.11 -7.60
C HIS A 110 -5.28 2.51 -7.34
N GLU A 111 -6.23 1.82 -7.97
CA GLU A 111 -7.66 2.10 -7.86
C GLU A 111 -8.18 1.85 -6.44
N GLU A 112 -7.59 0.87 -5.75
CA GLU A 112 -7.88 0.57 -4.35
C GLU A 112 -7.49 1.72 -3.43
N VAL A 113 -6.33 2.34 -3.66
CA VAL A 113 -5.90 3.53 -2.88
C VAL A 113 -6.81 4.72 -3.16
N VAL A 114 -7.31 4.88 -4.39
CA VAL A 114 -8.27 5.94 -4.74
C VAL A 114 -9.57 5.77 -3.94
N VAL A 115 -10.14 4.56 -3.91
CA VAL A 115 -11.36 4.27 -3.14
C VAL A 115 -11.13 4.45 -1.64
N LEU A 116 -10.01 3.96 -1.09
CA LEU A 116 -9.67 4.12 0.33
C LEU A 116 -9.48 5.59 0.71
N GLY A 117 -8.81 6.39 -0.13
CA GLY A 117 -8.57 7.81 0.12
C GLY A 117 -9.88 8.62 0.15
N LEU A 118 -10.79 8.37 -0.80
CA LEU A 118 -12.12 8.99 -0.78
C LEU A 118 -12.94 8.54 0.44
N MET A 119 -12.96 7.24 0.73
CA MET A 119 -13.69 6.68 1.87
C MET A 119 -13.18 7.27 3.18
N HIS A 120 -11.85 7.39 3.34
CA HIS A 120 -11.23 8.09 4.46
C HIS A 120 -11.70 9.54 4.53
N ARG A 121 -11.62 10.30 3.45
CA ARG A 121 -12.04 11.71 3.40
C ARG A 121 -13.47 11.91 3.88
N GLU A 122 -14.41 11.08 3.39
CA GLU A 122 -15.83 11.19 3.76
C GLU A 122 -16.12 10.68 5.17
N ALA A 123 -15.40 9.65 5.63
CA ALA A 123 -15.52 9.14 6.99
C ALA A 123 -14.95 10.14 8.01
N ASN A 124 -13.83 10.79 7.68
CA ASN A 124 -13.16 11.76 8.54
C ASN A 124 -14.03 12.99 8.82
N LYS A 125 -14.83 13.44 7.84
CA LYS A 125 -15.85 14.51 8.04
C LYS A 125 -16.87 14.18 9.14
N GLN A 126 -17.02 12.90 9.48
CA GLN A 126 -17.93 12.38 10.50
C GLN A 126 -17.18 11.77 11.69
N ASP A 127 -15.87 12.00 11.83
CA ASP A 127 -14.98 11.33 12.81
C ASP A 127 -15.17 9.80 12.85
N TYR A 128 -15.37 9.21 11.67
CA TYR A 128 -15.65 7.79 11.48
C TYR A 128 -16.92 7.28 12.20
N GLN A 129 -17.78 8.16 12.69
CA GLN A 129 -19.11 7.83 13.23
C GLN A 129 -20.15 7.71 12.11
N VAL A 130 -19.87 6.83 11.15
CA VAL A 130 -20.73 6.63 9.98
C VAL A 130 -21.94 5.77 10.37
N ALA A 131 -23.14 6.27 10.07
CA ALA A 131 -24.38 5.52 10.28
C ALA A 131 -24.36 4.19 9.51
N GLN A 132 -24.89 3.13 10.11
CA GLN A 132 -24.99 1.79 9.50
C GLN A 132 -26.14 1.77 8.48
N SER A 133 -25.97 2.52 7.39
CA SER A 133 -26.92 2.69 6.30
C SER A 133 -26.20 2.75 4.95
N GLY A 134 -26.91 2.44 3.86
CA GLY A 134 -26.36 2.51 2.50
C GLY A 134 -25.96 3.92 2.03
N ASP A 135 -26.47 4.96 2.69
CA ASP A 135 -26.29 6.37 2.28
C ASP A 135 -24.82 6.78 2.18
N PHE A 136 -23.96 6.29 3.08
CA PHE A 136 -22.54 6.58 3.02
C PHE A 136 -21.90 6.03 1.74
N TRP A 137 -22.19 4.77 1.42
CA TRP A 137 -21.64 4.15 0.22
C TRP A 137 -22.20 4.79 -1.05
N LEU A 138 -23.51 5.07 -1.10
CA LEU A 138 -24.11 5.82 -2.21
C LEU A 138 -23.42 7.16 -2.46
N LYS A 139 -23.11 7.89 -1.39
CA LYS A 139 -22.36 9.15 -1.49
C LYS A 139 -20.97 8.91 -2.08
N CYS A 140 -20.25 7.90 -1.61
CA CYS A 140 -18.95 7.53 -2.16
C CYS A 140 -19.03 7.17 -3.65
N LEU A 141 -20.03 6.40 -4.08
CA LEU A 141 -20.26 6.06 -5.49
C LEU A 141 -20.39 7.32 -6.36
N GLY A 142 -21.25 8.26 -5.96
CA GLY A 142 -21.44 9.52 -6.71
C GLY A 142 -20.19 10.40 -6.77
N LEU A 143 -19.38 10.42 -5.72
CA LEU A 143 -18.12 11.17 -5.68
C LEU A 143 -17.01 10.47 -6.49
N LEU A 144 -16.93 9.14 -6.47
CA LEU A 144 -15.99 8.38 -7.31
C LEU A 144 -16.30 8.58 -8.79
N GLU A 145 -17.58 8.55 -9.17
CA GLU A 145 -18.00 8.79 -10.54
C GLU A 145 -17.68 10.24 -10.97
N SER A 146 -18.07 11.23 -10.17
CA SER A 146 -17.89 12.64 -10.53
C SER A 146 -16.45 13.15 -10.44
N GLU A 147 -15.65 12.71 -9.45
CA GLU A 147 -14.30 13.25 -9.20
C GLU A 147 -13.18 12.39 -9.83
N ARG A 148 -13.48 11.14 -10.19
CA ARG A 148 -12.48 10.17 -10.65
C ARG A 148 -12.91 9.36 -11.88
N ASN A 149 -14.13 9.57 -12.39
CA ASN A 149 -14.68 8.83 -13.52
C ASN A 149 -14.66 7.30 -13.31
N VAL A 150 -14.83 6.87 -12.05
CA VAL A 150 -14.95 5.46 -11.69
C VAL A 150 -16.42 5.14 -11.59
N THR A 151 -16.92 4.27 -12.46
CA THR A 151 -18.34 3.94 -12.51
C THR A 151 -18.81 3.27 -11.20
N PRO A 152 -20.12 3.27 -10.89
CA PRO A 152 -20.61 2.59 -9.70
C PRO A 152 -20.26 1.10 -9.65
N GLY A 153 -20.34 0.40 -10.78
CA GLY A 153 -19.98 -1.02 -10.86
C GLY A 153 -18.49 -1.29 -10.67
N GLU A 154 -17.60 -0.42 -11.17
CA GLU A 154 -16.17 -0.51 -10.88
C GLU A 154 -15.87 -0.22 -9.41
N SER A 155 -16.53 0.79 -8.84
CA SER A 155 -16.40 1.15 -7.42
C SER A 155 -16.77 -0.02 -6.52
N ASP A 156 -17.89 -0.72 -6.81
CA ASP A 156 -18.29 -1.93 -6.07
C ASP A 156 -17.25 -3.05 -6.20
N ASN A 157 -16.73 -3.31 -7.40
CA ASN A 157 -15.71 -4.34 -7.61
C ASN A 157 -14.40 -4.03 -6.86
N ILE A 158 -14.00 -2.75 -6.82
CA ILE A 158 -12.81 -2.32 -6.08
C ILE A 158 -13.05 -2.43 -4.57
N ALA A 159 -14.21 -1.99 -4.08
CA ALA A 159 -14.56 -2.09 -2.66
C ALA A 159 -14.70 -3.55 -2.19
N ALA A 160 -15.26 -4.44 -3.02
CA ALA A 160 -15.29 -5.88 -2.79
C ALA A 160 -13.88 -6.46 -2.68
N ALA A 161 -12.96 -6.08 -3.58
CA ALA A 161 -11.57 -6.52 -3.52
C ALA A 161 -10.86 -6.04 -2.25
N LEU A 162 -11.20 -4.83 -1.76
CA LEU A 162 -10.66 -4.25 -0.54
C LEU A 162 -11.08 -5.01 0.74
N LEU A 163 -12.14 -5.83 0.72
CA LEU A 163 -12.54 -6.63 1.88
C LEU A 163 -11.40 -7.52 2.41
N ARG A 164 -10.52 -8.02 1.51
CA ARG A 164 -9.35 -8.85 1.88
C ARG A 164 -8.35 -8.12 2.79
N THR A 165 -8.38 -6.78 2.79
CA THR A 165 -7.44 -5.94 3.55
C THR A 165 -7.93 -5.67 4.97
N GLY A 166 -9.22 -5.87 5.23
CA GLY A 166 -9.85 -5.44 6.46
C GLY A 166 -9.91 -3.91 6.65
N LEU A 167 -9.54 -3.10 5.64
CA LEU A 167 -9.70 -1.63 5.63
C LEU A 167 -11.14 -1.20 5.28
N VAL A 168 -11.87 -2.08 4.61
CA VAL A 168 -13.28 -1.91 4.25
C VAL A 168 -14.07 -3.04 4.91
N SER A 169 -15.26 -2.72 5.41
CA SER A 169 -16.25 -3.69 5.87
C SER A 169 -17.47 -3.67 4.97
N ILE A 170 -18.22 -4.78 4.99
CA ILE A 170 -19.49 -4.90 4.27
C ILE A 170 -20.64 -4.80 5.27
N LEU A 171 -21.59 -3.91 4.98
CA LEU A 171 -22.89 -3.85 5.61
C LEU A 171 -23.87 -4.62 4.73
N SER A 172 -24.37 -5.75 5.23
CA SER A 172 -25.29 -6.63 4.49
C SER A 172 -26.72 -6.50 5.00
N GLY A 173 -27.69 -6.91 4.19
CA GLY A 173 -29.10 -6.97 4.59
C GLY A 173 -29.84 -5.64 4.42
N LEU A 174 -29.35 -4.77 3.54
CA LEU A 174 -30.04 -3.54 3.15
C LEU A 174 -31.19 -3.88 2.18
N TYR A 175 -32.38 -3.38 2.49
CA TYR A 175 -33.64 -3.73 1.80
C TYR A 175 -33.59 -3.51 0.27
N ASP A 176 -32.97 -2.42 -0.18
CA ASP A 176 -32.97 -2.03 -1.61
C ASP A 176 -31.61 -2.16 -2.32
N MET A 177 -30.50 -2.36 -1.59
CA MET A 177 -29.15 -2.45 -2.17
C MET A 177 -28.49 -3.81 -1.99
N GLY A 178 -29.04 -4.66 -1.10
CA GLY A 178 -28.41 -5.91 -0.68
C GLY A 178 -27.22 -5.70 0.25
N HIS A 179 -26.26 -4.85 -0.14
CA HIS A 179 -25.06 -4.52 0.64
C HIS A 179 -24.55 -3.09 0.40
N ALA A 180 -23.68 -2.61 1.30
CA ALA A 180 -22.93 -1.38 1.18
C ALA A 180 -21.52 -1.55 1.77
N TYR A 181 -20.57 -0.74 1.32
CA TYR A 181 -19.19 -0.77 1.82
C TYR A 181 -18.91 0.40 2.77
N MET A 182 -18.25 0.08 3.88
CA MET A 182 -18.06 1.00 5.01
C MET A 182 -16.58 1.09 5.40
N PRO A 183 -16.12 2.24 5.91
CA PRO A 183 -14.78 2.36 6.47
C PRO A 183 -14.67 1.45 7.69
N SER A 184 -13.61 0.65 7.78
CA SER A 184 -13.35 -0.13 8.98
C SER A 184 -12.56 0.69 10.02
N PRO A 185 -12.51 0.23 11.29
CA PRO A 185 -11.60 0.79 12.29
C PRO A 185 -10.13 0.77 11.85
N ASN A 186 -9.72 -0.22 11.05
CA ASN A 186 -8.36 -0.30 10.53
C ASN A 186 -8.06 0.81 9.52
N LEU A 187 -9.05 1.26 8.74
CA LEU A 187 -8.86 2.44 7.88
C LEU A 187 -8.63 3.72 8.71
N LYS A 188 -9.30 3.88 9.86
CA LYS A 188 -9.01 4.99 10.79
C LYS A 188 -7.59 4.90 11.32
N LYS A 189 -7.20 3.73 11.84
CA LYS A 189 -5.85 3.50 12.37
C LYS A 189 -4.77 3.76 11.32
N LEU A 190 -4.98 3.31 10.07
CA LEU A 190 -4.07 3.58 8.96
C LEU A 190 -3.94 5.07 8.66
N ALA A 191 -5.06 5.79 8.60
CA ALA A 191 -5.10 7.22 8.29
C ALA A 191 -4.45 8.10 9.36
N GLU A 192 -4.39 7.65 10.61
CA GLU A 192 -3.64 8.33 11.69
C GLU A 192 -2.13 8.31 11.46
N MET A 193 -1.62 7.35 10.68
CA MET A 193 -0.19 7.19 10.40
C MET A 193 0.22 7.61 9.00
N ALA A 194 -0.67 7.49 8.01
CA ALA A 194 -0.39 7.76 6.61
C ALA A 194 -1.47 8.63 5.96
N ASP A 195 -1.04 9.63 5.19
CA ASP A 195 -1.92 10.60 4.54
C ASP A 195 -2.55 10.02 3.26
N LEU A 196 -3.54 9.16 3.43
CA LEU A 196 -4.28 8.52 2.33
C LEU A 196 -4.97 9.56 1.41
N GLU A 197 -5.41 10.69 1.96
CA GLU A 197 -6.06 11.75 1.19
C GLU A 197 -5.08 12.46 0.27
N ALA A 198 -3.85 12.78 0.73
CA ALA A 198 -2.83 13.37 -0.14
C ALA A 198 -2.53 12.49 -1.36
N TYR A 199 -2.50 11.16 -1.20
CA TYR A 199 -2.30 10.25 -2.33
C TYR A 199 -3.48 10.17 -3.29
N TYR A 200 -4.69 10.35 -2.76
CA TYR A 200 -5.90 10.55 -3.56
C TYR A 200 -5.85 11.90 -4.32
N MET A 201 -5.32 12.96 -3.70
CA MET A 201 -5.26 14.33 -4.27
C MET A 201 -4.07 14.59 -5.20
N GLU A 202 -2.97 13.85 -5.07
CA GLU A 202 -1.75 13.98 -5.90
C GLU A 202 -1.99 13.64 -7.39
N GLN A 203 -3.19 13.21 -7.79
CA GLN A 203 -3.46 12.67 -9.12
C GLN A 203 -4.51 13.46 -9.89
N PRO A 204 -4.19 13.93 -11.11
CA PRO A 204 -5.11 14.76 -11.89
C PRO A 204 -6.34 13.97 -12.30
N HIS A 205 -7.47 14.67 -12.34
CA HIS A 205 -8.67 14.26 -13.07
C HIS A 205 -8.25 13.86 -14.49
N VAL A 206 -8.40 12.59 -14.86
CA VAL A 206 -8.38 12.23 -16.29
C VAL A 206 -9.80 12.56 -16.79
N ALA A 207 -9.91 13.72 -17.44
CA ALA A 207 -11.10 14.12 -18.19
C ALA A 207 -11.18 13.34 -19.51
#